data_AF-A0A1Y4SVM1-F1
#
_entry.id   AF-A0A1Y4SVM1-F1
#
_cell.length_a   1.000
_cell.length_b   1.000
_cell.length_c   1.000
_cell.angle_alpha   90.00
_cell.angle_beta   90.00
_cell.angle_gamma   90.00
#
_symmetry.space_group_name_H-M   'P 1'
#
loop_
_entity.id
_entity.type
_entity.pdbx_description
1 polymer ?
#
loop_
_entity_poly.entity_id
_entity_poly.type
_entity_poly.pdbx_seq_one_letter_code
_entity_poly.pdbx_strand_id
1 'polypeptide(L)'
;MNKESLTEKLLDLVEGRETPETWWSWWDEHETELETLLGREEFLKLKPRRHGFQWVPVLTSQKGAIAILEKRGTPFEASNLYQERYLAELDAFCKEQERVQREKQKEFKASHPELFGRYPKFSKALAKVLDLSDEIKPAATEEQIGNQESVLDFTLPSQVREFFLLTAGIQASTGVILSLSGMFDLTIHGERYCVLGEFWKEADGDQLLLRPGEETIWYYAHEQDKVKRLCNDMTELLEKKLARYLNEQ
;
A
#
# COMPACT_ATOMS: atom_id res chain seq x y z
N MET A 1 13.71 42.98 -2.88
CA MET A 1 14.79 42.36 -3.70
C MET A 1 14.90 43.05 -5.06
N ASN A 2 16.09 43.13 -5.67
CA ASN A 2 16.28 43.70 -7.02
C ASN A 2 16.59 42.60 -8.06
N LYS A 3 16.63 42.94 -9.37
CA LYS A 3 16.86 41.92 -10.43
C LYS A 3 18.25 41.28 -10.39
N GLU A 4 19.27 42.00 -9.94
CA GLU A 4 20.66 41.52 -9.84
C GLU A 4 20.79 40.48 -8.72
N SER A 5 20.34 40.80 -7.50
CA SER A 5 20.29 39.86 -6.36
C SER A 5 19.46 38.60 -6.66
N LEU A 6 18.35 38.72 -7.39
CA LEU A 6 17.62 37.55 -7.89
C LEU A 6 18.47 36.70 -8.84
N THR A 7 19.24 37.33 -9.73
CA THR A 7 20.07 36.61 -10.71
C THR A 7 21.21 35.88 -10.03
N GLU A 8 21.87 36.50 -9.04
CA GLU A 8 22.86 35.85 -8.18
C GLU A 8 22.27 34.63 -7.46
N LYS A 9 21.08 34.76 -6.86
CA LYS A 9 20.44 33.63 -6.18
C LYS A 9 20.07 32.49 -7.14
N LEU A 10 19.60 32.81 -8.34
CA LEU A 10 19.31 31.80 -9.36
C LEU A 10 20.60 31.08 -9.80
N LEU A 11 21.72 31.79 -9.91
CA LEU A 11 23.02 31.18 -10.19
C LEU A 11 23.45 30.25 -9.05
N ASP A 12 23.35 30.69 -7.80
CA ASP A 12 23.65 29.85 -6.64
C ASP A 12 22.81 28.56 -6.63
N LEU A 13 21.53 28.66 -6.97
CA LEU A 13 20.65 27.50 -7.10
C LEU A 13 21.07 26.60 -8.27
N VAL A 14 21.34 27.15 -9.46
CA VAL A 14 21.68 26.35 -10.64
C VAL A 14 23.03 25.65 -10.48
N GLU A 15 24.00 26.30 -9.84
CA GLU A 15 25.34 25.78 -9.57
C GLU A 15 25.41 24.84 -8.36
N GLY A 16 24.29 24.60 -7.68
CA GLY A 16 24.23 23.64 -6.58
C GLY A 16 24.78 24.16 -5.25
N ARG A 17 24.78 25.48 -5.03
CA ARG A 17 25.31 26.12 -3.82
C ARG A 17 24.27 26.24 -2.70
N GLU A 18 22.99 26.06 -3.01
CA GLU A 18 21.90 26.07 -2.03
C GLU A 18 21.65 24.69 -1.41
N THR A 19 21.14 24.69 -0.17
CA THR A 19 20.55 23.51 0.49
C THR A 19 19.02 23.63 0.53
N PRO A 20 18.28 22.55 0.81
CA PRO A 20 16.83 22.63 1.00
C PRO A 20 16.41 23.68 2.02
N GLU A 21 17.11 23.75 3.15
CA GLU A 21 16.79 24.67 4.24
C GLU A 21 17.05 26.12 3.85
N THR A 22 18.18 26.40 3.18
CA THR A 22 18.52 27.77 2.75
C THR A 22 17.61 28.24 1.63
N TRP A 23 17.26 27.36 0.69
CA TRP A 23 16.34 27.67 -0.40
C TRP A 23 14.91 27.93 0.12
N TRP A 24 14.41 27.10 1.03
CA TRP A 24 13.08 27.29 1.63
C TRP A 24 13.00 28.59 2.44
N SER A 25 14.00 28.84 3.29
CA SER A 25 14.02 30.06 4.13
C SER A 25 14.06 31.31 3.26
N TRP A 26 14.92 31.31 2.23
CA TRP A 26 14.98 32.42 1.29
C TRP A 26 13.68 32.60 0.49
N TRP A 27 13.06 31.50 0.04
CA TRP A 27 11.78 31.58 -0.67
C TRP A 27 10.70 32.22 0.20
N ASP A 28 10.56 31.78 1.45
CA ASP A 28 9.53 32.28 2.37
C ASP A 28 9.73 33.78 2.68
N GLU A 29 10.98 34.24 2.78
CA GLU A 29 11.30 35.66 2.99
C GLU A 29 10.98 36.53 1.76
N HIS A 30 11.14 35.99 0.55
CA HIS A 30 11.08 36.76 -0.70
C HIS A 30 9.88 36.46 -1.60
N GLU A 31 8.94 35.59 -1.19
CA GLU A 31 7.82 35.12 -2.02
C GLU A 31 7.00 36.28 -2.63
N THR A 32 6.61 37.25 -1.79
CA THR A 32 5.79 38.39 -2.22
C THR A 32 6.51 39.31 -3.21
N GLU A 33 7.83 39.49 -3.03
CA GLU A 33 8.65 40.29 -3.93
C GLU A 33 8.86 39.56 -5.27
N LEU A 34 9.06 38.24 -5.23
CA LEU A 34 9.22 37.39 -6.42
C LEU A 34 7.99 37.39 -7.31
N GLU A 35 6.79 37.38 -6.73
CA GLU A 35 5.53 37.41 -7.49
C GLU A 35 5.36 38.71 -8.31
N THR A 36 5.94 39.82 -7.84
CA THR A 36 5.93 41.10 -8.58
C THR A 36 7.05 41.20 -9.63
N LEU A 37 8.18 40.52 -9.41
CA LEU A 37 9.37 40.59 -10.26
C LEU A 37 9.39 39.56 -11.40
N LEU A 38 8.76 38.41 -11.19
CA LEU A 38 8.67 37.32 -12.15
C LEU A 38 7.29 37.28 -12.79
N GLY A 39 7.23 36.83 -14.06
CA GLY A 39 5.94 36.47 -14.64
C GLY A 39 5.32 35.29 -13.89
N ARG A 40 3.98 35.18 -13.86
CA ARG A 40 3.27 34.11 -13.14
C ARG A 40 3.80 32.71 -13.47
N GLU A 41 4.15 32.45 -14.73
CA GLU A 41 4.72 31.17 -15.16
C GLU A 41 6.11 30.90 -14.55
N GLU A 42 7.00 31.89 -14.57
CA GLU A 42 8.36 31.79 -14.02
C GLU A 42 8.31 31.58 -12.51
N PHE A 43 7.43 32.33 -11.83
CA PHE A 43 7.17 32.18 -10.41
C PHE A 43 6.72 30.76 -10.05
N LEU A 44 5.75 30.20 -10.78
CA LEU A 44 5.24 28.85 -10.51
C LEU A 44 6.25 27.73 -10.79
N LYS A 45 7.17 27.94 -11.74
CA LYS A 45 8.27 27.01 -12.04
C LYS A 45 9.37 27.07 -10.98
N LEU A 46 9.62 28.24 -10.41
CA LEU A 46 10.64 28.45 -9.38
C LEU A 46 10.15 28.09 -7.97
N LYS A 47 8.84 28.13 -7.72
CA LYS A 47 8.25 27.88 -6.40
C LYS A 47 8.55 26.47 -5.88
N PRO A 48 9.22 26.32 -4.72
CA PRO A 48 9.41 25.03 -4.10
C PRO A 48 8.05 24.47 -3.65
N ARG A 49 7.83 23.18 -3.90
CA ARG A 49 6.58 22.48 -3.55
C ARG A 49 6.83 21.57 -2.36
N ARG A 50 5.87 21.47 -1.44
CA ARG A 50 5.95 20.51 -0.34
C ARG A 50 6.06 19.09 -0.89
N HIS A 51 7.03 18.32 -0.38
CA HIS A 51 7.29 16.95 -0.78
C HIS A 51 7.82 16.15 0.41
N GLY A 52 7.62 14.83 0.41
CA GLY A 52 8.20 13.92 1.42
C GLY A 52 9.71 13.69 1.29
N PHE A 53 10.34 14.28 0.26
CA PHE A 53 11.79 14.23 0.02
C PHE A 53 12.32 15.65 0.05
N GLN A 54 13.45 15.86 0.72
CA GLN A 54 14.02 17.19 0.97
C GLN A 54 14.57 17.84 -0.30
N TRP A 55 15.13 17.05 -1.22
CA TRP A 55 15.82 17.57 -2.41
C TRP A 55 14.92 17.78 -3.63
N VAL A 56 13.75 17.14 -3.68
CA VAL A 56 12.77 17.30 -4.78
C VAL A 56 12.32 18.76 -5.00
N PRO A 57 11.99 19.54 -3.95
CA PRO A 57 11.60 20.94 -4.09
C PRO A 57 12.73 21.79 -4.70
N VAL A 58 13.97 21.59 -4.25
CA VAL A 58 15.15 22.32 -4.74
C VAL A 58 15.46 21.95 -6.18
N LEU A 59 15.46 20.64 -6.51
CA LEU A 59 15.66 20.14 -7.88
C LEU A 59 14.60 20.68 -8.85
N THR A 60 13.34 20.76 -8.41
CA THR A 60 12.25 21.33 -9.23
C THR A 60 12.47 22.83 -9.44
N SER A 61 12.87 23.54 -8.40
CA SER A 61 13.16 24.98 -8.45
C SER A 61 14.39 25.27 -9.33
N GLN A 62 15.42 24.42 -9.30
CA GLN A 62 16.61 24.50 -10.14
C GLN A 62 16.24 24.47 -11.64
N LYS A 63 15.32 23.57 -12.03
CA LYS A 63 14.80 23.53 -13.42
C LYS A 63 14.08 24.83 -13.80
N GLY A 64 13.34 25.42 -12.86
CA GLY A 64 12.73 26.74 -13.04
C GLY A 64 13.77 27.85 -13.21
N ALA A 65 14.81 27.85 -12.38
CA ALA A 65 15.91 28.81 -12.46
C ALA A 65 16.69 28.72 -13.76
N ILE A 66 17.01 27.51 -14.23
CA ILE A 66 17.63 27.27 -15.54
C ILE A 66 16.80 27.92 -16.65
N ALA A 67 15.49 27.64 -16.70
CA ALA A 67 14.62 28.21 -17.73
C ALA A 67 14.55 29.75 -17.69
N ILE A 68 14.61 30.35 -16.50
CA ILE A 68 14.65 31.82 -16.33
C ILE A 68 15.98 32.39 -16.82
N LEU A 69 17.11 31.77 -16.48
CA LEU A 69 18.44 32.23 -16.89
C LEU A 69 18.67 32.06 -18.40
N GLU A 70 18.23 30.94 -18.99
CA GLU A 70 18.25 30.69 -20.43
C GLU A 70 17.47 31.77 -21.20
N LYS A 71 16.26 32.10 -20.74
CA LYS A 71 15.43 33.15 -21.34
C LYS A 71 16.07 34.54 -21.25
N ARG A 72 16.89 34.78 -20.23
CA ARG A 72 17.62 36.04 -20.01
C ARG A 72 18.99 36.08 -20.71
N GLY A 73 19.46 34.97 -21.27
CA GLY A 73 20.78 34.87 -21.91
C GLY A 73 21.95 34.96 -20.92
N THR A 74 21.72 34.63 -19.65
CA THR A 74 22.77 34.64 -18.61
C THR A 74 23.51 33.31 -18.63
N PRO A 75 24.86 33.29 -18.71
CA PRO A 75 25.63 32.05 -18.64
C PRO A 75 25.60 31.47 -17.22
N PHE A 76 25.54 30.14 -17.12
CA PHE A 76 25.57 29.40 -15.86
C PHE A 76 26.21 28.02 -16.07
N GLU A 77 26.63 27.39 -14.98
CA GLU A 77 27.09 26.00 -14.96
C GLU A 77 26.10 25.15 -14.15
N ALA A 78 25.31 24.30 -14.83
CA ALA A 78 24.32 23.49 -14.14
C ALA A 78 24.97 22.35 -13.37
N SER A 79 24.74 22.32 -12.05
CA SER A 79 25.21 21.26 -11.17
C SER A 79 24.24 20.08 -11.11
N ASN A 80 24.78 18.86 -11.14
CA ASN A 80 23.99 17.63 -10.94
C ASN A 80 23.74 17.31 -9.46
N LEU A 81 24.26 18.13 -8.53
CA LEU A 81 24.24 17.85 -7.09
C LEU A 81 22.84 17.51 -6.58
N TYR A 82 21.80 18.28 -6.93
CA TYR A 82 20.45 18.05 -6.40
C TYR A 82 19.83 16.77 -6.92
N GLN A 83 20.12 16.40 -8.16
CA GLN A 83 19.67 15.12 -8.71
C GLN A 83 20.37 13.96 -8.02
N GLU A 84 21.68 14.03 -7.82
CA GLU A 84 22.45 13.01 -7.10
C GLU A 84 21.97 12.86 -5.64
N ARG A 85 21.73 13.98 -4.94
CA ARG A 85 21.22 13.98 -3.56
C ARG A 85 19.81 13.41 -3.47
N TYR A 86 18.92 13.77 -4.40
CA TYR A 86 17.59 13.17 -4.49
C TYR A 86 17.66 11.66 -4.72
N LEU A 87 18.50 11.19 -5.65
CA LEU A 87 18.66 9.76 -5.91
C LEU A 87 19.20 9.00 -4.69
N ALA A 88 20.15 9.60 -3.97
CA ALA A 88 20.66 9.03 -2.73
C ALA A 88 19.59 8.97 -1.61
N GLU A 89 18.76 10.01 -1.49
CA GLU A 89 17.63 10.05 -0.55
C GLU A 89 16.58 8.98 -0.90
N LEU A 90 16.25 8.84 -2.18
CA LEU A 90 15.33 7.83 -2.68
C LEU A 90 15.85 6.41 -2.43
N ASP A 91 17.13 6.15 -2.71
CA ASP A 91 17.77 4.85 -2.44
C ASP A 91 17.78 4.53 -0.93
N ALA A 92 18.12 5.50 -0.07
CA ALA A 92 18.08 5.35 1.38
C ALA A 92 16.65 5.04 1.86
N PHE A 93 15.64 5.74 1.34
CA PHE A 93 14.24 5.49 1.64
C PHE A 93 13.83 4.07 1.25
N CYS A 94 14.15 3.62 0.03
CA CYS A 94 13.86 2.27 -0.43
C CYS A 94 14.51 1.20 0.48
N LYS A 95 15.78 1.38 0.84
CA LYS A 95 16.49 0.46 1.75
C LYS A 95 15.86 0.41 3.13
N GLU A 96 15.42 1.55 3.65
CA GLU A 96 14.75 1.62 4.95
C GLU A 96 13.38 0.95 4.91
N GLN A 97 12.59 1.16 3.84
CA GLN A 97 11.33 0.46 3.65
C GLN A 97 11.53 -1.06 3.57
N GLU A 98 12.56 -1.53 2.85
CA GLU A 98 12.90 -2.96 2.82
C GLU A 98 13.28 -3.49 4.21
N ARG A 99 14.03 -2.72 5.01
CA ARG A 99 14.42 -3.10 6.37
C ARG A 99 13.19 -3.25 7.27
N VAL A 100 12.31 -2.24 7.28
CA VAL A 100 11.05 -2.27 8.03
C VAL A 100 10.19 -3.46 7.62
N GLN A 101 10.07 -3.72 6.32
CA GLN A 101 9.31 -4.87 5.81
C GLN A 101 9.92 -6.21 6.22
N ARG A 102 11.26 -6.34 6.22
CA ARG A 102 11.94 -7.55 6.72
C ARG A 102 11.74 -7.74 8.23
N GLU A 103 11.75 -6.66 9.01
CA GLU A 103 11.47 -6.70 10.44
C GLU A 103 10.02 -7.13 10.71
N LYS A 104 9.03 -6.52 10.04
CA LYS A 104 7.62 -6.93 10.09
C LYS A 104 7.42 -8.41 9.74
N GLN A 105 8.06 -8.89 8.67
CA GLN A 105 7.96 -10.31 8.29
C GLN A 105 8.59 -11.24 9.32
N LYS A 106 9.70 -10.86 9.95
CA LYS A 106 10.34 -11.65 11.01
C LYS A 106 9.44 -11.73 12.24
N GLU A 107 8.89 -10.60 12.67
CA GLU A 107 7.95 -10.53 13.79
C GLU A 107 6.70 -11.38 13.50
N PHE A 108 6.10 -11.20 12.32
CA PHE A 108 4.94 -11.99 11.90
C PHE A 108 5.21 -13.49 11.93
N LYS A 109 6.36 -13.92 11.38
CA LYS A 109 6.75 -15.33 11.36
C LYS A 109 6.99 -15.89 12.77
N ALA A 110 7.48 -15.07 13.70
CA ALA A 110 7.65 -15.47 15.09
C ALA A 110 6.31 -15.62 15.82
N SER A 111 5.34 -14.73 15.54
CA SER A 111 4.02 -14.74 16.17
C SER A 111 3.08 -15.81 15.59
N HIS A 112 3.19 -16.12 14.28
CA HIS A 112 2.31 -17.07 13.58
C HIS A 112 3.11 -18.13 12.78
N PRO A 113 3.95 -18.95 13.44
CA PRO A 113 4.87 -19.86 12.76
C PRO A 113 4.15 -20.95 11.95
N GLU A 114 3.01 -21.46 12.44
CA GLU A 114 2.25 -22.54 11.77
C GLU A 114 1.57 -22.04 10.49
N LEU A 115 0.98 -20.84 10.54
CA LEU A 115 0.40 -20.18 9.36
C LEU A 115 1.47 -19.96 8.28
N PHE A 116 2.65 -19.47 8.69
CA PHE A 116 3.78 -19.26 7.78
C PHE A 116 4.33 -20.59 7.21
N GLY A 117 4.30 -21.66 8.00
CA GLY A 117 4.72 -22.99 7.59
C GLY A 117 3.79 -23.60 6.54
N ARG A 118 2.47 -23.48 6.73
CA ARG A 118 1.46 -24.03 5.82
C ARG A 118 1.25 -23.18 4.57
N TYR A 119 1.19 -21.85 4.74
CA TYR A 119 0.86 -20.89 3.68
C TYR A 119 1.92 -19.78 3.57
N PRO A 120 3.14 -20.09 3.11
CA PRO A 120 4.26 -19.15 3.12
C PRO A 120 4.09 -17.94 2.18
N LYS A 121 3.38 -18.06 1.04
CA LYS A 121 3.18 -16.91 0.14
C LYS A 121 2.10 -16.00 0.70
N PHE A 122 1.01 -16.58 1.19
CA PHE A 122 -0.06 -15.83 1.82
C PHE A 122 0.45 -15.08 3.05
N SER A 123 1.16 -15.76 3.96
CA SER A 123 1.71 -15.12 5.16
C SER A 123 2.68 -13.98 4.86
N LYS A 124 3.53 -14.10 3.83
CA LYS A 124 4.43 -13.01 3.41
C LYS A 124 3.65 -11.82 2.86
N ALA A 125 2.63 -12.07 2.04
CA ALA A 125 1.80 -11.02 1.46
C ALA A 125 0.98 -10.32 2.55
N LEU A 126 0.39 -11.09 3.48
CA LEU A 126 -0.35 -10.58 4.61
C LEU A 126 0.54 -9.72 5.53
N ALA A 127 1.71 -10.21 5.92
CA ALA A 127 2.66 -9.46 6.77
C ALA A 127 3.09 -8.11 6.15
N LYS A 128 3.07 -7.98 4.82
CA LYS A 128 3.39 -6.72 4.12
C LYS A 128 2.29 -5.67 4.32
N VAL A 129 1.03 -6.09 4.28
CA VAL A 129 -0.14 -5.21 4.23
C VAL A 129 -0.78 -4.94 5.58
N LEU A 130 -0.49 -5.75 6.60
CA LEU A 130 -1.12 -5.60 7.92
C LEU A 130 -0.84 -4.22 8.53
N ASP A 131 -1.91 -3.56 8.93
CA ASP A 131 -1.91 -2.33 9.72
C ASP A 131 -2.23 -2.61 11.20
N LEU A 132 -2.06 -1.60 12.05
CA LEU A 132 -2.30 -1.67 13.50
C LEU A 132 -3.77 -1.97 13.86
N SER A 133 -4.71 -1.69 12.94
CA SER A 133 -6.13 -1.99 13.11
C SER A 133 -6.51 -3.41 12.68
N ASP A 134 -5.62 -4.13 12.00
CA ASP A 134 -5.89 -5.46 11.50
C ASP A 134 -5.73 -6.51 12.60
N GLU A 135 -6.55 -7.56 12.55
CA GLU A 135 -6.61 -8.60 13.58
C GLU A 135 -6.33 -9.98 12.98
N ILE A 136 -5.46 -10.75 13.64
CA ILE A 136 -5.34 -12.18 13.44
C ILE A 136 -5.70 -12.86 14.75
N LYS A 137 -6.78 -13.63 14.70
CA LYS A 137 -7.26 -14.38 15.86
C LYS A 137 -6.39 -15.62 16.08
N PRO A 138 -6.23 -16.07 17.33
CA PRO A 138 -5.54 -17.32 17.64
C PRO A 138 -6.25 -18.50 16.96
N ALA A 139 -5.55 -19.63 16.85
CA ALA A 139 -6.10 -20.91 16.37
C ALA A 139 -7.44 -21.25 17.04
N ALA A 140 -8.41 -21.71 16.24
CA ALA A 140 -9.64 -22.29 16.76
C ALA A 140 -9.39 -23.71 17.30
N THR A 141 -10.17 -24.13 18.28
CA THR A 141 -10.19 -25.54 18.72
C THR A 141 -11.12 -26.37 17.84
N GLU A 142 -10.90 -27.68 17.78
CA GLU A 142 -11.81 -28.62 17.11
C GLU A 142 -13.25 -28.50 17.64
N GLU A 143 -13.41 -28.21 18.94
CA GLU A 143 -14.71 -27.97 19.56
C GLU A 143 -15.37 -26.69 19.03
N GLN A 144 -14.62 -25.59 18.90
CA GLN A 144 -15.14 -24.34 18.33
C GLN A 144 -15.58 -24.53 16.88
N ILE A 145 -14.79 -25.26 16.09
CA ILE A 145 -15.14 -25.59 14.71
C ILE A 145 -16.40 -26.47 14.66
N GLY A 146 -16.46 -27.55 15.45
CA GLY A 146 -17.62 -28.45 15.49
C GLY A 146 -18.90 -27.76 15.98
N ASN A 147 -18.78 -26.84 16.94
CA ASN A 147 -19.91 -26.01 17.39
C ASN A 147 -20.42 -25.11 16.25
N GLN A 148 -19.52 -24.47 15.50
CA GLN A 148 -19.90 -23.63 14.38
C GLN A 148 -20.55 -24.45 13.25
N GLU A 149 -19.99 -25.61 12.91
CA GLU A 149 -20.58 -26.54 11.94
C GLU A 149 -21.99 -26.99 12.34
N SER A 150 -22.21 -27.23 13.63
CA SER A 150 -23.52 -27.61 14.17
C SER A 150 -24.52 -26.46 14.09
N VAL A 151 -24.10 -25.22 14.37
CA VAL A 151 -24.94 -24.02 14.24
C VAL A 151 -25.33 -23.77 12.79
N LEU A 152 -24.40 -23.99 11.87
CA LEU A 152 -24.61 -23.81 10.43
C LEU A 152 -25.28 -25.01 9.76
N ASP A 153 -25.48 -26.13 10.46
CA ASP A 153 -25.89 -27.40 9.83
C ASP A 153 -25.06 -27.70 8.56
N PHE A 154 -23.74 -27.51 8.67
CA PHE A 154 -22.79 -27.53 7.54
C PHE A 154 -21.47 -28.14 7.99
N THR A 155 -21.00 -29.19 7.32
CA THR A 155 -19.66 -29.74 7.54
C THR A 155 -18.63 -29.00 6.70
N LEU A 156 -17.65 -28.38 7.35
CA LEU A 156 -16.59 -27.64 6.66
C LEU A 156 -15.66 -28.60 5.90
N PRO A 157 -15.20 -28.23 4.69
CA PRO A 157 -14.16 -28.97 4.00
C PRO A 157 -12.90 -29.11 4.86
N SER A 158 -12.19 -30.24 4.74
CA SER A 158 -11.00 -30.55 5.52
C SER A 158 -9.96 -29.42 5.50
N GLN A 159 -9.68 -28.85 4.32
CA GLN A 159 -8.73 -27.75 4.18
C GLN A 159 -9.20 -26.44 4.84
N VAL A 160 -10.52 -26.21 4.92
CA VAL A 160 -11.08 -25.04 5.61
C VAL A 160 -10.97 -25.23 7.13
N ARG A 161 -11.22 -26.44 7.63
CA ARG A 161 -10.97 -26.79 9.04
C ARG A 161 -9.50 -26.63 9.40
N GLU A 162 -8.60 -27.17 8.57
CA GLU A 162 -7.15 -27.03 8.73
C GLU A 162 -6.75 -25.56 8.85
N PHE A 163 -7.31 -24.68 8.00
CA PHE A 163 -7.07 -23.25 8.12
C PHE A 163 -7.52 -22.68 9.47
N PHE A 164 -8.74 -23.01 9.92
CA PHE A 164 -9.24 -22.47 11.19
C PHE A 164 -8.51 -23.00 12.42
N LEU A 165 -7.92 -24.19 12.33
CA LEU A 165 -6.98 -24.72 13.34
C LEU A 165 -5.66 -23.95 13.40
N LEU A 166 -5.31 -23.17 12.37
CA LEU A 166 -4.15 -22.27 12.39
C LEU A 166 -4.53 -20.87 12.89
N THR A 167 -5.74 -20.41 12.57
CA THR A 167 -6.26 -19.10 12.99
C THR A 167 -7.78 -19.08 12.92
N ALA A 168 -8.46 -18.67 13.99
CA ALA A 168 -9.92 -18.53 14.01
C ALA A 168 -10.44 -17.39 13.12
N GLY A 169 -9.56 -16.54 12.61
CA GLY A 169 -9.91 -15.51 11.66
C GLY A 169 -8.80 -14.50 11.39
N ILE A 170 -8.89 -13.89 10.22
CA ILE A 170 -8.02 -12.83 9.72
C ILE A 170 -8.92 -11.70 9.28
N GLN A 171 -8.69 -10.50 9.80
CA GLN A 171 -9.35 -9.28 9.38
C GLN A 171 -8.28 -8.29 8.92
N ALA A 172 -8.12 -8.19 7.60
CA ALA A 172 -7.26 -7.22 6.97
C ALA A 172 -8.10 -6.13 6.31
N SER A 173 -7.86 -4.88 6.69
CA SER A 173 -8.49 -3.66 6.15
C SER A 173 -8.34 -3.48 4.64
N THR A 174 -7.42 -4.24 4.02
CA THR A 174 -7.25 -4.35 2.57
C THR A 174 -8.35 -5.15 1.86
N GLY A 175 -9.40 -5.56 2.58
CA GLY A 175 -10.56 -6.24 2.01
C GLY A 175 -10.44 -7.77 2.00
N VAL A 176 -9.72 -8.35 2.96
CA VAL A 176 -9.67 -9.79 3.19
C VAL A 176 -10.12 -10.08 4.61
N ILE A 177 -11.30 -10.68 4.75
CA ILE A 177 -11.90 -11.01 6.04
C ILE A 177 -12.28 -12.49 6.00
N LEU A 178 -11.70 -13.29 6.89
CA LEU A 178 -12.04 -14.70 7.10
C LEU A 178 -12.31 -14.85 8.59
N SER A 179 -13.46 -15.36 9.01
CA SER A 179 -13.72 -15.54 10.44
C SER A 179 -14.67 -16.68 10.69
N LEU A 180 -14.25 -17.64 11.54
CA LEU A 180 -15.07 -18.80 11.90
C LEU A 180 -16.41 -18.38 12.51
N SER A 181 -16.38 -17.44 13.46
CA SER A 181 -17.59 -16.91 14.11
C SER A 181 -18.42 -16.00 13.20
N GLY A 182 -17.83 -15.51 12.12
CA GLY A 182 -18.49 -14.63 11.14
C GLY A 182 -19.16 -15.40 10.00
N MET A 183 -19.08 -16.74 9.99
CA MET A 183 -19.70 -17.55 8.95
C MET A 183 -21.22 -17.62 9.13
N PHE A 184 -21.96 -17.59 8.02
CA PHE A 184 -23.42 -17.68 8.01
C PHE A 184 -23.93 -18.29 6.70
N ASP A 185 -25.19 -18.73 6.71
CA ASP A 185 -25.86 -19.22 5.50
C ASP A 185 -26.43 -18.08 4.66
N LEU A 186 -26.19 -18.15 3.34
CA LEU A 186 -26.77 -17.24 2.37
C LEU A 186 -27.39 -18.03 1.22
N THR A 187 -28.63 -17.69 0.86
CA THR A 187 -29.30 -18.27 -0.30
C THR A 187 -29.19 -17.31 -1.48
N ILE A 188 -28.57 -17.75 -2.57
CA ILE A 188 -28.39 -16.96 -3.79
C ILE A 188 -28.93 -17.78 -4.96
N HIS A 189 -29.87 -17.20 -5.72
CA HIS A 189 -30.51 -17.88 -6.87
C HIS A 189 -31.13 -19.24 -6.52
N GLY A 190 -31.62 -19.42 -5.29
CA GLY A 190 -32.24 -20.65 -4.79
C GLY A 190 -31.24 -21.72 -4.30
N GLU A 191 -29.94 -21.46 -4.40
CA GLU A 191 -28.87 -22.33 -3.91
C GLU A 191 -28.38 -21.84 -2.54
N ARG A 192 -28.16 -22.77 -1.60
CA ARG A 192 -27.64 -22.48 -0.25
C ARG A 192 -26.11 -22.49 -0.27
N TYR A 193 -25.51 -21.44 0.26
CA TYR A 193 -24.07 -21.29 0.44
C TYR A 193 -23.75 -20.99 1.90
N CYS A 194 -22.59 -21.46 2.35
CA CYS A 194 -22.00 -21.01 3.59
C CYS A 194 -20.97 -19.92 3.27
N VAL A 195 -21.16 -18.72 3.81
CA VAL A 195 -20.24 -17.59 3.65
C VAL A 195 -19.03 -17.80 4.54
N LEU A 196 -17.84 -17.91 3.94
CA LEU A 196 -16.56 -18.05 4.63
C LEU A 196 -16.03 -16.70 5.15
N GLY A 197 -16.39 -15.63 4.45
CA GLY A 197 -15.96 -14.28 4.76
C GLY A 197 -16.02 -13.36 3.54
N GLU A 198 -15.26 -12.28 3.58
CA GLU A 198 -15.25 -11.24 2.54
C GLU A 198 -13.92 -11.19 1.79
N PHE A 199 -14.02 -10.93 0.50
CA PHE A 199 -12.88 -10.72 -0.38
C PHE A 199 -13.23 -9.63 -1.40
N TRP A 200 -12.79 -8.40 -1.16
CA TRP A 200 -13.15 -7.21 -1.95
C TRP A 200 -12.34 -7.11 -3.24
N LYS A 201 -12.47 -8.12 -4.11
CA LYS A 201 -11.73 -8.18 -5.37
C LYS A 201 -12.35 -7.30 -6.46
N GLU A 202 -13.67 -7.11 -6.46
CA GLU A 202 -14.38 -6.31 -7.45
C GLU A 202 -15.12 -5.14 -6.81
N ALA A 203 -15.77 -5.36 -5.67
CA ALA A 203 -16.40 -4.34 -4.86
C ALA A 203 -16.30 -4.66 -3.35
N ASP A 204 -16.44 -3.63 -2.53
CA ASP A 204 -16.49 -3.76 -1.08
C ASP A 204 -17.73 -4.56 -0.66
N GLY A 205 -17.56 -5.60 0.15
CA GLY A 205 -18.64 -6.51 0.55
C GLY A 205 -18.81 -7.75 -0.34
N ASP A 206 -17.95 -7.95 -1.34
CA ASP A 206 -17.89 -9.21 -2.07
C ASP A 206 -17.50 -10.39 -1.17
N GLN A 207 -18.09 -11.57 -1.42
CA GLN A 207 -18.08 -12.69 -0.48
C GLN A 207 -17.40 -13.95 -1.02
N LEU A 208 -16.75 -14.67 -0.12
CA LEU A 208 -16.25 -16.03 -0.33
C LEU A 208 -17.28 -17.03 0.14
N LEU A 209 -17.63 -17.96 -0.74
CA LEU A 209 -18.71 -18.92 -0.54
C LEU A 209 -18.20 -20.35 -0.60
N LEU A 210 -18.81 -21.21 0.23
CA LEU A 210 -18.65 -22.65 0.24
C LEU A 210 -19.99 -23.32 -0.10
N ARG A 211 -19.92 -24.46 -0.78
CA ARG A 211 -21.08 -25.32 -1.02
C ARG A 211 -20.97 -26.62 -0.21
N PRO A 212 -22.09 -27.18 0.25
CA PRO A 212 -22.06 -28.44 1.00
C PRO A 212 -21.44 -29.56 0.17
N GLY A 213 -20.47 -30.28 0.75
CA GLY A 213 -19.83 -31.43 0.10
C GLY A 213 -18.81 -31.08 -1.01
N GLU A 214 -18.49 -29.80 -1.23
CA GLU A 214 -17.48 -29.36 -2.19
C GLU A 214 -16.28 -28.70 -1.49
N GLU A 215 -15.06 -28.92 -1.98
CA GLU A 215 -13.89 -28.12 -1.56
C GLU A 215 -13.77 -26.78 -2.30
N THR A 216 -14.53 -26.62 -3.39
CA THR A 216 -14.44 -25.46 -4.27
C THR A 216 -14.85 -24.18 -3.56
N ILE A 217 -14.00 -23.17 -3.68
CA ILE A 217 -14.30 -21.82 -3.20
C ILE A 217 -14.98 -21.05 -4.32
N TRP A 218 -16.17 -20.55 -4.02
CA TRP A 218 -16.97 -19.71 -4.88
C TRP A 218 -16.81 -18.24 -4.46
N TYR A 219 -17.01 -17.34 -5.41
CA TYR A 219 -16.96 -15.91 -5.22
C TYR A 219 -18.29 -15.30 -5.63
N TYR A 220 -18.82 -14.45 -4.77
CA TYR A 220 -20.02 -13.69 -5.05
C TYR A 220 -19.67 -12.22 -5.25
N ALA A 221 -19.81 -11.78 -6.50
CA ALA A 221 -19.77 -10.36 -6.86
C ALA A 221 -21.15 -9.77 -6.55
N HIS A 222 -21.30 -9.15 -5.38
CA HIS A 222 -22.62 -8.80 -4.86
C HIS A 222 -23.31 -7.69 -5.67
N GLU A 223 -22.54 -6.71 -6.16
CA GLU A 223 -23.08 -5.65 -7.02
C GLU A 223 -23.63 -6.16 -8.35
N GLN A 224 -23.04 -7.26 -8.86
CA GLN A 224 -23.45 -7.89 -10.12
C GLN A 224 -24.44 -9.04 -9.91
N ASP A 225 -24.79 -9.35 -8.66
CA ASP A 225 -25.59 -10.51 -8.26
C ASP A 225 -25.12 -11.82 -8.93
N LYS A 226 -23.79 -12.02 -8.97
CA LYS A 226 -23.17 -13.11 -9.74
C LYS A 226 -22.24 -13.97 -8.91
N VAL A 227 -22.58 -15.27 -8.86
CA VAL A 227 -21.71 -16.30 -8.29
C VAL A 227 -20.83 -16.90 -9.37
N LYS A 228 -19.52 -17.02 -9.09
CA LYS A 228 -18.54 -17.66 -9.98
C LYS A 228 -17.54 -18.49 -9.21
N ARG A 229 -17.05 -19.57 -9.83
CA ARG A 229 -15.97 -20.37 -9.24
C ARG A 229 -14.70 -19.53 -9.15
N LEU A 230 -14.08 -19.48 -7.97
CA LEU A 230 -12.86 -18.73 -7.73
C LEU A 230 -11.61 -19.60 -7.83
N CYS A 231 -11.59 -20.70 -7.08
CA CYS A 231 -10.49 -21.68 -7.02
C CYS A 231 -10.96 -23.02 -6.46
N ASN A 232 -10.08 -24.02 -6.52
CA ASN A 232 -10.45 -25.41 -6.21
C ASN A 232 -10.56 -25.71 -4.72
N ASP A 233 -9.78 -25.01 -3.90
CA ASP A 233 -9.66 -25.28 -2.48
C ASP A 233 -9.08 -24.07 -1.72
N MET A 234 -8.96 -24.23 -0.40
CA MET A 234 -8.41 -23.23 0.53
C MET A 234 -6.94 -22.93 0.25
N THR A 235 -6.16 -23.92 -0.18
CA THR A 235 -4.74 -23.72 -0.50
C THR A 235 -4.58 -22.81 -1.71
N GLU A 236 -5.32 -23.03 -2.80
CA GLU A 236 -5.31 -22.11 -3.94
C GLU A 236 -5.86 -20.73 -3.58
N LEU A 237 -6.88 -20.65 -2.72
CA LEU A 237 -7.41 -19.37 -2.25
C LEU A 237 -6.30 -18.55 -1.59
N LEU A 238 -5.64 -19.10 -0.58
CA LEU A 238 -4.63 -18.39 0.21
C LEU A 238 -3.36 -18.15 -0.62
N GLU A 239 -2.76 -19.20 -1.18
CA GLU A 239 -1.43 -19.15 -1.81
C GLU A 239 -1.41 -18.56 -3.23
N LYS A 240 -2.58 -18.48 -3.90
CA LYS A 240 -2.67 -17.91 -5.26
C LYS A 240 -3.56 -16.68 -5.33
N LYS A 241 -4.80 -16.74 -4.82
CA LYS A 241 -5.76 -15.65 -5.03
C LYS A 241 -5.51 -14.48 -4.07
N LEU A 242 -5.57 -14.75 -2.78
CA LEU A 242 -5.37 -13.76 -1.73
C LEU A 242 -3.92 -13.28 -1.70
N ALA A 243 -2.94 -14.19 -1.76
CA ALA A 243 -1.53 -13.79 -1.84
C ALA A 243 -1.22 -12.88 -3.02
N ARG A 244 -1.82 -13.10 -4.20
CA ARG A 244 -1.60 -12.22 -5.35
C ARG A 244 -2.26 -10.87 -5.15
N TYR A 245 -3.52 -10.86 -4.72
CA TYR A 245 -4.27 -9.65 -4.44
C TYR A 245 -3.54 -8.76 -3.42
N LEU A 246 -3.10 -9.31 -2.29
CA LEU A 246 -2.39 -8.57 -1.24
C LEU A 246 -1.02 -8.04 -1.68
N ASN A 247 -0.37 -8.66 -2.68
CA ASN A 247 0.89 -8.15 -3.22
C ASN A 247 0.68 -7.02 -4.24
N GLU A 248 -0.49 -6.97 -4.88
CA GLU A 248 -0.89 -5.93 -5.83
C GLU A 248 -1.35 -4.64 -5.13
N GLN A 249 -1.61 -4.70 -3.81
CA GLN A 249 -1.78 -3.53 -2.92
C GLN A 249 -0.42 -2.92 -2.54
#